data_AF-G5R358-F1
#
_entry.id   AF-G5R358-F1
#
_cell.length_a   1.000
_cell.length_b   1.000
_cell.length_c   1.000
_cell.angle_alpha   90.00
_cell.angle_beta   90.00
_cell.angle_gamma   90.00
#
_symmetry.space_group_name_H-M   'P 1'
#
loop_
_entity.id
_entity.type
_entity.pdbx_description
1 polymer ?
#
loop_
_entity_poly.entity_id
_entity_poly.type
_entity_poly.pdbx_seq_one_letter_code
_entity_poly.pdbx_strand_id
1 'polypeptide(L)' 'MSAKQKAVDALYEAYELDKVSEGDTVKVATKEGLVIMICRHEKTNTPAR' A
#
# COMPACT_ATOMS: atom_id res chain seq x y z
N MET A 1 -12.20 0.12 -16.33
CA MET A 1 -11.63 -0.10 -14.98
C MET A 1 -12.66 -0.80 -14.10
N SER A 2 -12.25 -1.82 -13.35
CA SER A 2 -13.11 -2.49 -12.37
C SER A 2 -13.31 -1.60 -11.12
N ALA A 3 -14.39 -1.81 -10.37
CA ALA A 3 -14.62 -1.11 -9.10
C ALA A 3 -13.46 -1.34 -8.10
N LYS A 4 -12.84 -2.53 -8.15
CA LYS A 4 -11.67 -2.86 -7.33
C LYS A 4 -10.48 -1.97 -7.65
N GLN A 5 -10.17 -1.73 -8.93
CA GLN A 5 -9.04 -0.87 -9.29
C GLN A 5 -9.26 0.57 -8.82
N LYS A 6 -10.47 1.11 -9.01
CA LYS A 6 -10.81 2.46 -8.53
C LYS A 6 -10.63 2.61 -7.01
N ALA A 7 -10.98 1.58 -6.23
CA ALA A 7 -10.77 1.60 -4.78
C ALA A 7 -9.29 1.58 -4.40
N VAL A 8 -8.45 0.86 -5.15
CA VAL A 8 -7.00 0.85 -4.96
C VAL A 8 -6.40 2.23 -5.29
N ASP A 9 -6.82 2.83 -6.41
CA ASP A 9 -6.32 4.15 -6.82
C ASP A 9 -6.70 5.23 -5.78
N ALA A 10 -7.95 5.21 -5.30
CA ALA A 10 -8.42 6.12 -4.26
C ALA A 10 -7.68 5.92 -2.92
N LEU A 11 -7.34 4.67 -2.57
CA LEU A 11 -6.50 4.38 -1.41
C LEU A 11 -5.08 4.95 -1.59
N TYR A 12 -4.52 4.81 -2.79
CA TYR A 12 -3.20 5.34 -3.14
C TYR A 12 -3.14 6.86 -2.97
N GLU A 13 -4.14 7.57 -3.47
CA GLU A 13 -4.25 9.03 -3.38
C GLU A 13 -4.50 9.48 -1.93
N ALA A 14 -5.44 8.86 -1.22
CA ALA A 14 -5.84 9.30 0.12
C ALA A 14 -4.74 9.18 1.18
N TYR A 15 -3.83 8.22 1.01
CA TYR A 15 -2.71 7.97 1.95
C TYR A 15 -1.35 8.33 1.37
N GLU A 16 -1.31 9.00 0.21
CA GLU A 16 -0.08 9.41 -0.49
C GLU A 16 0.94 8.27 -0.59
N LEU A 17 0.45 7.08 -0.97
CA LEU A 17 1.26 5.85 -0.93
C LEU A 17 2.46 5.91 -1.89
N ASP A 18 2.43 6.80 -2.88
CA ASP A 18 3.57 7.11 -3.75
C ASP A 18 4.79 7.61 -2.96
N LYS A 19 4.57 8.33 -1.84
CA LYS A 19 5.63 8.89 -0.99
C LYS A 19 6.19 7.93 0.06
N VAL A 20 5.57 6.76 0.22
CA VAL A 20 6.04 5.73 1.17
C VAL A 20 7.33 5.11 0.61
N SER A 21 8.43 5.25 1.34
CA SER A 21 9.73 4.73 0.91
C SER A 21 9.83 3.24 1.16
N GLU A 22 10.84 2.61 0.57
CA GLU A 22 11.20 1.23 0.90
C GLU A 22 11.57 1.14 2.38
N GLY A 23 11.04 0.14 3.08
CA GLY A 23 11.21 -0.02 4.53
C GLY A 23 10.24 0.82 5.38
N ASP A 24 9.55 1.81 4.81
CA ASP A 24 8.53 2.57 5.54
C ASP A 24 7.27 1.72 5.75
N THR A 25 6.57 1.99 6.85
CA THR A 25 5.30 1.35 7.19
C THR A 25 4.25 2.40 7.52
N VAL A 26 3.13 2.35 6.81
CA VAL A 26 1.91 3.11 7.12
C VAL A 26 0.93 2.19 7.84
N LYS A 27 0.40 2.66 8.97
CA LYS A 27 -0.65 1.97 9.74
C LYS A 27 -1.93 2.77 9.67
N VAL A 28 -2.99 2.14 9.18
CA VAL A 28 -4.33 2.72 9.10
C VAL A 28 -5.23 2.00 10.08
N ALA A 29 -5.62 2.69 11.15
CA ALA A 29 -6.66 2.20 12.04
C ALA A 29 -8.02 2.34 11.35
N THR A 30 -8.79 1.26 11.33
CA THR A 30 -10.14 1.23 10.77
C THR A 30 -11.15 0.91 11.88
N LYS A 31 -12.43 0.80 11.52
CA LYS A 31 -13.51 0.52 12.48
C LYS A 31 -13.29 -0.84 13.17
N GLU A 32 -13.84 -0.98 14.37
CA GLU A 32 -13.81 -2.24 15.15
C GLU A 32 -12.40 -2.79 15.43
N GLY A 33 -11.39 -1.92 15.48
CA GLY A 33 -10.01 -2.31 15.82
C GLY A 33 -9.25 -3.02 14.70
N LEU A 34 -9.81 -3.14 13.50
CA LEU A 34 -9.09 -3.64 12.34
C LEU A 34 -8.00 -2.62 11.94
N VAL A 35 -6.76 -3.08 11.76
CA VAL A 35 -5.64 -2.24 11.32
C VAL A 35 -5.12 -2.77 9.99
N ILE A 36 -4.98 -1.87 9.01
CA ILE A 36 -4.33 -2.16 7.74
C ILE A 36 -2.88 -1.68 7.83
N MET A 37 -1.93 -2.56 7.52
CA MET A 37 -0.51 -2.23 7.45
C MET A 37 -0.08 -2.22 5.98
N ILE A 38 0.46 -1.10 5.53
CA ILE A 38 0.91 -0.88 4.16
C ILE A 38 2.42 -0.67 4.21
N CYS A 39 3.16 -1.47 3.44
CA CYS A 39 4.60 -1.35 3.30
C CYS A 39 4.98 -1.41 1.81
N ARG A 40 6.01 -0.68 1.43
CA ARG A 40 6.61 -0.82 0.10
C ARG A 40 7.73 -1.84 0.20
N HIS A 41 7.49 -3.00 -0.40
CA HIS A 41 8.53 -4.02 -0.52
C HIS A 41 9.61 -3.53 -1.48
N GLU A 42 10.87 -3.74 -1.13
CA GLU A 42 11.99 -3.53 -2.05
C GLU A 42 11.72 -4.33 -3.32
N LYS A 43 11.89 -3.71 -4.48
CA LYS A 43 11.94 -4.50 -5.72
C LYS A 43 13.26 -5.25 -5.72
N THR A 44 13.29 -6.45 -5.13
CA THR A 44 14.38 -7.40 -5.40
C THR A 44 14.36 -7.68 -6.89
N ASN A 45 15.19 -6.97 -7.65
CA ASN A 45 15.52 -7.28 -9.03
C ASN A 45 16.50 -8.47 -9.05
N THR A 46 16.18 -9.53 -8.31
CA THR A 46 16.88 -10.80 -8.39
C THR A 46 16.22 -11.54 -9.54
N PRO A 47 16.89 -11.70 -10.70
CA PRO A 47 16.37 -12.59 -11.73
C PRO A 47 16.24 -13.97 -11.07
N ALA A 48 15.05 -14.57 -11.20
CA ALA A 48 14.82 -15.94 -10.77
C ALA A 48 15.96 -16.81 -11.34
N ARG A 49 16.76 -17.40 -10.45
CA ARG A 49 17.72 -18.44 -10.81
C ARG A 49 17.00 -19.76 -11.01
#